data_AF-A0A565B1X8-F1
#
_entry.id   AF-A0A565B1X8-F1
#
_cell.length_a   1.000
_cell.length_b   1.000
_cell.length_c   1.000
_cell.angle_alpha   90.00
_cell.angle_beta   90.00
_cell.angle_gamma   90.00
#
_symmetry.space_group_name_H-M   'P 1'
#
loop_
_entity.id
_entity.type
_entity.pdbx_description
1 polymer ?
#
loop_
_entity_poly.entity_id
_entity_poly.type
_entity_poly.pdbx_seq_one_letter_code
_entity_poly.pdbx_strand_id
1 'polypeptide(L)'
;MTFPNHYSIATGLYPAYHGIIMNKFTDPVTEEVFNKGLAPKWWLGEPLWVTAANQGRKALTYFWPGSEVPKGSWTCPKGLCPHFNLYVSFKERVNTILSYLDLPEDEIPDLMMLYFNEPDGEGHNYGPDDPRVTAAVTRVDKAIGRVI
;
A
#
# COMPACT_ATOMS: atom_id res chain seq x y z
N MET A 1 0.68 -13.54 -3.78
CA MET A 1 -0.07 -12.53 -4.57
C MET A 1 -0.15 -11.21 -3.83
N THR A 2 0.09 -10.08 -4.52
CA THR A 2 0.22 -8.74 -3.92
C THR A 2 -0.99 -8.30 -3.09
N PHE A 3 -2.17 -8.13 -3.71
CA PHE A 3 -3.34 -7.48 -3.08
C PHE A 3 -3.86 -8.25 -1.86
N PRO A 4 -4.08 -9.58 -1.91
CA PRO A 4 -4.53 -10.34 -0.75
C PRO A 4 -3.58 -10.21 0.44
N ASN A 5 -2.27 -10.40 0.22
CA ASN A 5 -1.30 -10.40 1.31
C ASN A 5 -1.10 -9.00 1.92
N HIS A 6 -1.04 -7.94 1.11
CA HIS A 6 -0.91 -6.58 1.63
C HIS A 6 -2.13 -6.15 2.43
N TYR A 7 -3.32 -6.57 2.02
CA TYR A 7 -4.53 -6.25 2.75
C TYR A 7 -4.69 -7.14 4.01
N SER A 8 -4.19 -8.38 4.00
CA SER A 8 -4.03 -9.18 5.22
C SER A 8 -3.09 -8.49 6.22
N ILE A 9 -1.94 -7.97 5.78
CA ILE A 9 -1.03 -7.19 6.64
C ILE A 9 -1.75 -5.98 7.25
N ALA A 10 -2.53 -5.26 6.43
CA ALA A 10 -3.22 -4.06 6.89
C ALA A 10 -4.40 -4.36 7.83
N THR A 11 -4.98 -5.56 7.81
CA THR A 11 -6.23 -5.85 8.55
C THR A 11 -6.08 -6.93 9.63
N GLY A 12 -5.02 -7.72 9.59
CA GLY A 12 -4.87 -8.93 10.42
C GLY A 12 -5.82 -10.08 10.06
N LEU A 13 -6.55 -9.98 8.95
CA LEU A 13 -7.56 -10.96 8.53
C LEU A 13 -7.02 -11.88 7.44
N TYR A 14 -7.53 -13.11 7.37
CA TYR A 14 -7.32 -13.95 6.19
C TYR A 14 -8.08 -13.38 4.98
N PRO A 15 -7.65 -13.70 3.74
CA PRO A 15 -8.32 -13.26 2.53
C PRO A 15 -9.82 -13.54 2.44
N ALA A 16 -10.27 -14.67 2.99
CA ALA A 16 -11.67 -15.03 3.06
C ALA A 16 -12.52 -14.07 3.91
N TYR A 17 -11.92 -13.36 4.87
CA TYR A 17 -12.64 -12.44 5.78
C TYR A 17 -12.51 -10.97 5.36
N HIS A 18 -11.41 -10.58 4.71
CA HIS A 18 -11.25 -9.22 4.21
C HIS A 18 -11.70 -9.02 2.75
N GLY A 19 -12.16 -10.08 2.07
CA GLY A 19 -12.79 -10.05 0.74
C GLY A 19 -11.82 -10.08 -0.45
N ILE A 20 -10.59 -9.58 -0.29
CA ILE A 20 -9.57 -9.58 -1.34
C ILE A 20 -8.85 -10.94 -1.45
N ILE A 21 -9.43 -11.89 -2.19
CA ILE A 21 -8.91 -13.26 -2.30
C ILE A 21 -7.83 -13.45 -3.38
N MET A 22 -7.83 -12.63 -4.43
CA MET A 22 -6.84 -12.64 -5.52
C MET A 22 -6.63 -11.22 -6.06
N ASN A 23 -5.60 -11.03 -6.90
CA ASN A 23 -5.41 -9.76 -7.62
C ASN A 23 -6.54 -9.50 -8.65
N LYS A 24 -7.17 -10.57 -9.15
CA LYS A 24 -8.34 -10.56 -10.01
C LYS A 24 -9.20 -11.77 -9.70
N PHE A 25 -10.50 -11.60 -9.50
CA PHE A 25 -11.47 -12.68 -9.26
C PHE A 25 -12.88 -12.24 -9.66
N THR A 26 -13.78 -13.19 -9.82
CA THR A 26 -15.20 -12.95 -10.11
C THR A 26 -16.03 -13.38 -8.90
N ASP A 27 -16.96 -12.55 -8.48
CA ASP A 27 -17.97 -12.94 -7.50
C ASP A 27 -18.98 -13.89 -8.18
N PRO A 28 -19.15 -15.13 -7.70
CA PRO A 28 -20.04 -16.10 -8.34
C PRO A 28 -21.54 -15.77 -8.17
N VAL A 29 -21.92 -14.85 -7.28
CA VAL A 29 -23.32 -14.46 -7.05
C VAL A 29 -23.70 -13.25 -7.89
N THR A 30 -22.85 -12.22 -7.90
CA THR A 30 -23.12 -10.96 -8.61
C THR A 30 -22.56 -10.95 -10.03
N GLU A 31 -21.70 -11.91 -10.38
CA GLU A 31 -20.90 -11.97 -11.62
C GLU A 31 -19.95 -10.79 -11.81
N GLU A 32 -19.80 -9.93 -10.80
CA GLU A 32 -18.93 -8.78 -10.88
C GLU A 32 -17.45 -9.19 -10.76
N VAL A 33 -16.61 -8.53 -11.56
CA VAL A 33 -15.17 -8.81 -11.59
C VAL A 33 -14.42 -7.79 -10.75
N PHE A 34 -13.74 -8.28 -9.72
CA PHE A 34 -12.67 -7.53 -9.09
C PHE A 34 -11.41 -7.63 -9.96
N ASN A 35 -10.81 -6.49 -10.30
CA ASN A 35 -9.48 -6.44 -10.93
C ASN A 35 -8.74 -5.20 -10.40
N LYS A 36 -8.12 -5.34 -9.23
CA LYS A 36 -7.41 -4.24 -8.54
C LYS A 36 -8.28 -2.97 -8.39
N GLY A 37 -9.59 -3.14 -8.25
CA GLY A 37 -10.56 -2.05 -8.27
C GLY A 37 -10.72 -1.36 -6.92
N LEU A 38 -11.17 -0.11 -6.92
CA LEU A 38 -11.32 0.72 -5.72
C LEU A 38 -12.73 0.73 -5.10
N ALA A 39 -13.66 -0.07 -5.63
CA ALA A 39 -15.03 -0.10 -5.12
C ALA A 39 -15.07 -0.67 -3.68
N PRO A 40 -15.54 0.09 -2.65
CA PRO A 40 -15.43 -0.31 -1.25
C PRO A 40 -16.06 -1.65 -0.88
N LYS A 41 -17.07 -2.11 -1.64
CA LYS A 41 -17.73 -3.40 -1.44
C LYS A 41 -16.79 -4.61 -1.40
N TRP A 42 -15.66 -4.53 -2.10
CA TRP A 42 -14.66 -5.61 -2.14
C TRP A 42 -13.75 -5.64 -0.91
N TRP A 43 -13.61 -4.50 -0.23
CA TRP A 43 -12.59 -4.26 0.78
C TRP A 43 -13.22 -4.29 2.17
N LEU A 44 -13.36 -5.50 2.72
CA LEU A 44 -13.96 -5.73 4.04
C LEU A 44 -12.92 -5.51 5.16
N GLY A 45 -13.30 -5.80 6.40
CA GLY A 45 -12.43 -5.59 7.58
C GLY A 45 -12.17 -4.13 7.92
N GLU A 46 -11.22 -3.87 8.83
CA GLU A 46 -10.74 -2.54 9.19
C GLU A 46 -9.22 -2.48 9.00
N PRO A 47 -8.69 -1.65 8.07
CA PRO A 47 -7.26 -1.53 7.88
C PRO A 47 -6.61 -0.58 8.91
N LEU A 48 -5.31 -0.75 9.16
CA LEU A 48 -4.53 -0.01 10.16
C LEU A 48 -4.72 1.52 10.11
N TRP A 49 -4.82 2.12 8.92
CA TRP A 49 -5.02 3.57 8.78
C TRP A 49 -6.41 4.03 9.24
N VAL A 50 -7.44 3.19 9.09
CA VAL A 50 -8.77 3.44 9.65
C VAL A 50 -8.75 3.25 11.16
N THR A 51 -8.08 2.22 11.66
CA THR A 51 -7.90 2.00 13.10
C THR A 51 -7.20 3.18 13.77
N ALA A 52 -6.14 3.71 13.15
CA ALA A 52 -5.43 4.90 13.62
C ALA A 52 -6.38 6.11 13.70
N ALA A 53 -7.11 6.42 12.61
CA ALA A 53 -8.05 7.53 12.58
C ALA A 53 -9.17 7.40 13.64
N ASN A 54 -9.73 6.20 13.80
CA ASN A 54 -10.73 5.91 14.83
C ASN A 54 -10.23 6.19 16.25
N GLN A 55 -8.91 6.13 16.48
CA GLN A 55 -8.27 6.40 17.76
C GLN A 55 -7.68 7.82 17.86
N GLY A 56 -8.07 8.72 16.95
CA GLY A 56 -7.59 10.10 16.92
C GLY A 56 -6.14 10.24 16.48
N ARG A 57 -5.57 9.21 15.84
CA ARG A 57 -4.20 9.19 15.31
C ARG A 57 -4.17 9.51 13.82
N LYS A 58 -3.11 10.16 13.37
CA LYS A 58 -2.93 10.52 11.96
C LYS A 58 -2.23 9.40 11.21
N ALA A 59 -2.73 9.08 10.03
CA ALA A 59 -2.16 8.05 9.17
C ALA A 59 -2.00 8.56 7.74
N LEU A 60 -0.83 8.33 7.16
CA LEU A 60 -0.54 8.59 5.75
C LEU A 60 -0.04 7.32 5.07
N THR A 61 -0.49 7.09 3.84
CA THR A 61 -0.16 5.90 3.08
C THR A 61 0.36 6.30 1.71
N TYR A 62 1.48 5.72 1.31
CA TYR A 62 2.07 5.90 0.00
C TYR A 62 2.01 4.59 -0.76
N PHE A 63 1.02 4.47 -1.65
CA PHE A 63 0.81 3.34 -2.57
C PHE A 63 0.44 1.99 -1.94
N TRP A 64 0.00 1.95 -0.68
CA TRP A 64 -0.38 0.69 -0.05
C TRP A 64 -1.68 0.13 -0.67
N PRO A 65 -1.74 -1.16 -1.07
CA PRO A 65 -2.97 -1.73 -1.62
C PRO A 65 -4.18 -1.58 -0.69
N GLY A 66 -5.23 -0.94 -1.21
CA GLY A 66 -6.46 -0.65 -0.47
C GLY A 66 -6.50 0.73 0.19
N SER A 67 -5.39 1.47 0.25
CA SER A 67 -5.37 2.79 0.88
C SER A 67 -6.04 3.89 0.05
N GLU A 68 -6.33 3.63 -1.22
CA GLU A 68 -7.10 4.55 -2.09
C GLU A 68 -8.61 4.29 -2.02
N VAL A 69 -9.05 3.29 -1.25
CA VAL A 69 -10.45 2.92 -1.10
C VAL A 69 -11.08 3.78 0.00
N PRO A 70 -12.16 4.54 -0.29
CA PRO A 70 -12.88 5.26 0.75
C PRO A 70 -13.45 4.30 1.79
N LYS A 71 -13.04 4.43 3.06
CA LYS A 71 -13.42 3.47 4.10
C LYS A 71 -13.36 4.06 5.51
N GLY A 72 -14.44 3.90 6.26
CA GLY A 72 -14.49 4.27 7.69
C GLY A 72 -14.29 5.77 7.93
N SER A 73 -13.66 6.10 9.06
CA SER A 73 -13.40 7.48 9.48
C SER A 73 -12.16 8.10 8.82
N TRP A 74 -11.28 7.27 8.23
CA TRP A 74 -10.04 7.76 7.64
C TRP A 74 -10.29 8.29 6.23
N THR A 75 -9.84 9.52 6.01
CA THR A 75 -9.71 10.12 4.68
C THR A 75 -8.32 10.72 4.62
N CYS A 76 -7.53 10.33 3.62
CA CYS A 76 -6.22 10.93 3.47
C CYS A 76 -6.34 12.44 3.17
N PRO A 77 -5.55 13.30 3.84
CA PRO A 77 -5.47 14.70 3.50
C PRO A 77 -5.10 14.94 2.03
N LYS A 78 -5.71 15.97 1.44
CA LYS A 78 -5.53 16.31 0.03
C LYS A 78 -4.05 16.56 -0.28
N GLY A 79 -3.53 15.86 -1.28
CA GLY A 79 -2.15 16.03 -1.75
C GLY A 79 -1.10 15.22 -0.98
N LEU A 80 -1.49 14.52 0.10
CA LEU A 80 -0.55 13.71 0.88
C LEU A 80 -0.54 12.24 0.48
N CYS A 81 -1.64 11.65 0.00
CA CYS A 81 -1.64 10.27 -0.52
C CYS A 81 -1.88 10.25 -2.03
N PRO A 82 -0.83 10.17 -2.86
CA PRO A 82 -0.99 10.10 -4.30
C PRO A 82 -1.59 8.75 -4.74
N HIS A 83 -2.35 8.78 -5.84
CA HIS A 83 -2.81 7.57 -6.53
C HIS A 83 -1.62 6.75 -7.03
N PHE A 84 -1.75 5.42 -6.96
CA PHE A 84 -0.70 4.50 -7.38
C PHE A 84 -0.15 4.82 -8.77
N ASN A 85 1.17 5.02 -8.83
CA ASN A 85 1.87 5.29 -10.08
C ASN A 85 3.24 4.60 -10.09
N LEU A 86 3.39 3.59 -10.95
CA LEU A 86 4.62 2.81 -11.10
C LEU A 86 5.83 3.65 -11.55
N TYR A 87 5.60 4.77 -12.22
CA TYR A 87 6.67 5.62 -12.75
C TYR A 87 7.30 6.54 -11.70
N VAL A 88 6.69 6.66 -10.51
CA VAL A 88 7.28 7.44 -9.42
C VAL A 88 8.49 6.70 -8.86
N SER A 89 9.65 7.35 -8.91
CA SER A 89 10.93 6.77 -8.48
C SER A 89 10.95 6.48 -6.99
N PHE A 90 11.67 5.44 -6.55
CA PHE A 90 11.78 5.12 -5.12
C PHE A 90 12.38 6.25 -4.30
N LYS A 91 13.32 7.01 -4.88
CA LYS A 91 13.87 8.23 -4.28
C LYS A 91 12.77 9.23 -3.94
N GLU A 92 11.86 9.46 -4.88
CA GLU A 92 10.74 10.38 -4.71
C GLU A 92 9.75 9.88 -3.66
N ARG A 93 9.37 8.59 -3.69
CA ARG A 93 8.47 8.01 -2.67
C ARG A 93 9.05 8.15 -1.26
N VAL A 94 10.34 7.86 -1.10
CA VAL A 94 11.06 8.02 0.18
C VAL A 94 11.14 9.50 0.58
N ASN A 95 11.45 10.40 -0.35
CA ASN A 95 11.48 11.83 -0.06
C ASN A 95 10.12 12.33 0.44
N THR A 96 9.02 11.87 -0.15
CA THR A 96 7.69 12.27 0.30
C THR A 96 7.39 11.74 1.70
N ILE A 97 7.70 10.46 1.99
CA ILE A 97 7.52 9.90 3.34
C ILE A 97 8.33 10.68 4.38
N LEU A 98 9.58 11.01 4.09
CA LEU A 98 10.42 11.82 4.97
C LEU A 98 9.86 13.23 5.16
N SER A 99 9.31 13.84 4.11
CA SER A 99 8.71 15.19 4.20
C SER A 99 7.49 15.26 5.11
N TYR A 100 6.84 14.13 5.41
CA TYR A 100 5.74 14.12 6.37
C TYR A 100 6.22 14.37 7.81
N LEU A 101 7.51 14.12 8.09
CA LEU A 101 8.12 14.45 9.39
C LEU A 101 8.43 15.95 9.53
N ASP A 102 8.40 16.69 8.42
CA ASP A 102 8.60 18.15 8.38
C ASP A 102 7.28 18.93 8.45
N LEU A 103 6.14 18.23 8.57
CA LEU A 103 4.83 18.85 8.78
C LEU A 103 4.78 19.58 10.14
N PRO A 104 3.81 20.50 10.35
CA PRO A 104 3.52 21.02 11.67
C PRO A 104 3.41 19.90 12.72
N GLU A 105 3.84 20.15 13.95
CA GLU A 105 3.92 19.13 15.01
C GLU A 105 2.60 18.38 15.20
N ASP A 106 1.49 19.10 15.11
CA ASP A 106 0.14 18.55 15.21
C ASP A 106 -0.36 17.92 13.90
N GLU A 107 0.39 17.92 12.81
CA GLU A 107 0.06 17.28 11.53
C GLU A 107 0.94 16.05 11.21
N ILE A 108 2.06 15.86 11.90
CA ILE A 108 2.94 14.70 11.71
C ILE A 108 2.14 13.40 11.94
N PRO A 109 2.18 12.43 11.00
CA PRO A 109 1.44 11.17 11.12
C PRO A 109 2.04 10.23 12.18
N ASP A 110 1.18 9.61 13.00
CA ASP A 110 1.55 8.52 13.90
C ASP A 110 1.79 7.19 13.15
N LEU A 111 1.15 7.02 11.98
CA LEU A 111 1.30 5.85 11.12
C LEU A 111 1.67 6.27 9.69
N MET A 112 2.76 5.72 9.17
CA MET A 112 3.14 5.86 7.76
C MET A 112 3.29 4.48 7.11
N MET A 113 2.77 4.32 5.90
CA MET A 113 2.94 3.10 5.11
C MET A 113 3.54 3.44 3.75
N LEU A 114 4.49 2.64 3.28
CA LEU A 114 5.19 2.85 2.00
C LEU A 114 5.29 1.52 1.23
N TYR A 115 4.97 1.56 -0.06
CA TYR A 115 5.07 0.41 -0.96
C TYR A 115 6.14 0.60 -2.05
N PHE A 116 6.95 -0.45 -2.25
CA PHE A 116 7.88 -0.62 -3.36
C PHE A 116 7.44 -1.81 -4.22
N ASN A 117 7.49 -1.64 -5.54
CA ASN A 117 7.12 -2.69 -6.50
C ASN A 117 8.31 -3.59 -6.91
N GLU A 118 9.44 -3.49 -6.21
CA GLU A 118 10.62 -4.33 -6.40
C GLU A 118 10.91 -5.10 -5.10
N PRO A 119 11.49 -6.31 -5.18
CA PRO A 119 12.07 -6.97 -6.36
C PRO A 119 11.06 -7.76 -7.22
N ASP A 120 9.76 -7.64 -6.94
CA ASP A 120 8.67 -8.34 -7.66
C ASP A 120 8.70 -8.10 -9.17
N GLY A 121 8.92 -6.84 -9.59
CA GLY A 121 8.99 -6.46 -11.00
C GLY A 121 10.10 -7.17 -11.77
N GLU A 122 11.35 -7.08 -11.30
CA GLU A 122 12.46 -7.80 -11.94
C GLU A 122 12.28 -9.33 -11.87
N GLY A 123 11.77 -9.84 -10.75
CA GLY A 123 11.51 -11.26 -10.57
C GLY A 123 10.51 -11.81 -11.59
N HIS A 124 9.47 -11.04 -11.91
CA HIS A 124 8.51 -11.40 -12.96
C HIS A 124 9.12 -11.39 -14.37
N ASN A 125 10.00 -10.44 -14.66
CA ASN A 125 10.59 -10.28 -16.00
C ASN A 125 11.70 -11.29 -16.30
N TYR A 126 12.48 -11.66 -15.29
CA TYR A 126 13.75 -12.38 -15.49
C TYR A 126 13.89 -13.67 -14.68
N GLY A 127 13.02 -13.90 -13.70
CA GLY A 127 13.09 -15.04 -12.78
C GLY A 127 13.91 -14.72 -11.52
N PRO A 128 13.69 -15.47 -10.43
CA PRO A 128 14.16 -15.12 -9.09
C PRO A 128 15.69 -15.12 -8.93
N ASP A 129 16.39 -15.95 -9.71
CA ASP A 129 17.85 -16.13 -9.59
C ASP A 129 18.66 -15.20 -10.52
N ASP A 130 18.00 -14.30 -11.25
CA ASP A 130 18.66 -13.40 -12.19
C ASP A 130 19.42 -12.26 -11.47
N PRO A 131 20.63 -11.88 -11.92
CA PRO A 131 21.39 -10.77 -11.32
C PRO A 131 20.63 -9.43 -11.26
N ARG A 132 19.67 -9.19 -12.15
CA ARG A 132 18.81 -7.99 -12.13
C ARG A 132 17.91 -7.93 -10.90
N VAL A 133 17.46 -9.08 -10.39
CA VAL A 133 16.73 -9.16 -9.11
C VAL A 133 17.63 -8.74 -7.96
N THR A 134 18.89 -9.20 -7.93
CA THR A 134 19.88 -8.78 -6.92
C THR A 134 20.13 -7.27 -6.98
N ALA A 135 20.22 -6.71 -8.20
CA ALA A 135 20.34 -5.27 -8.39
C ALA A 135 19.10 -4.53 -7.89
N ALA A 136 17.88 -5.04 -8.10
CA ALA A 136 16.65 -4.46 -7.57
C ALA A 136 16.59 -4.50 -6.04
N VAL A 137 16.96 -5.62 -5.41
CA VAL A 137 17.08 -5.70 -3.95
C VAL A 137 18.03 -4.63 -3.43
N THR A 138 19.17 -4.43 -4.08
CA THR A 138 20.13 -3.37 -3.72
C THR A 138 19.53 -1.97 -3.87
N ARG A 139 18.66 -1.72 -4.86
CA ARG A 139 17.95 -0.44 -5.01
C ARG A 139 16.94 -0.21 -3.88
N VAL A 140 16.20 -1.24 -3.48
CA VAL A 140 15.23 -1.18 -2.37
C VAL A 140 15.96 -0.98 -1.04
N ASP A 141 17.05 -1.72 -0.80
CA ASP A 141 17.90 -1.58 0.39
C ASP A 141 18.41 -0.14 0.55
N LYS A 142 18.97 0.46 -0.53
CA LYS A 142 19.37 1.87 -0.53
C LYS A 142 18.22 2.83 -0.26
N ALA A 143 17.00 2.51 -0.71
CA ALA A 143 15.83 3.34 -0.45
C ALA A 143 15.41 3.28 1.02
N ILE A 144 15.39 2.08 1.61
CA ILE A 144 15.13 1.87 3.04
C ILE A 144 16.21 2.53 3.90
N GLY A 145 17.49 2.38 3.54
CA GLY A 145 18.61 3.00 4.25
C GLY A 145 18.64 4.52 4.22
N ARG A 146 17.77 5.18 3.44
CA ARG A 146 17.57 6.64 3.52
C ARG A 146 16.53 7.06 4.56
N VAL A 147 15.74 6.11 5.07
CA VAL A 147 14.69 6.33 6.08
C VAL A 147 15.24 6.17 7.50
N ILE A 148 16.42 5.55 7.65
CA ILE A 148 17.14 5.30 8.89
C ILE A 148 18.31 6.28 9.00
#